data_AF-A0A920GRI5-F1
#
_entry.id   AF-A0A920GRI5-F1
#
_cell.length_a   1.000
_cell.length_b   1.000
_cell.length_c   1.000
_cell.angle_alpha   90.00
_cell.angle_beta   90.00
_cell.angle_gamma   90.00
#
_symmetry.space_group_name_H-M   'P 1'
#
loop_
_entity.id
_entity.type
_entity.pdbx_description
1 polymer ?
#
loop_
_entity_poly.entity_id
_entity_poly.type
_entity_poly.pdbx_seq_one_letter_code
_entity_poly.pdbx_strand_id
1 'polypeptide(L)'
;MTQLPDSLDSDPIKSGKDKPAYNDEDLICESSQIFDQNKVNVFFNLKVGERGKLVSLLKELKSKGFDRISFELRKNPLKARKAISSYAFLTDCLVTSAWKFATEIQFPSHNPTEAEKLSIISVGGYGRREMAPFSDVDLLFLTPYKMTLGQKMLLKLSSIFSGILN
;
A
#
# COMPACT_ATOMS: atom_id res chain seq x y z
N MET A 1 21.27 2.96 45.14
CA MET A 1 21.45 3.82 43.96
C MET A 1 22.16 2.97 42.92
N THR A 2 21.38 2.15 42.22
CA THR A 2 21.88 1.08 41.33
C THR A 2 21.46 1.50 39.93
N GLN A 3 22.42 1.97 39.12
CA GLN A 3 22.13 2.36 37.75
C GLN A 3 21.91 1.11 36.90
N LEU A 4 20.76 1.06 36.22
CA LEU A 4 20.53 0.13 35.11
C LEU A 4 21.46 0.53 33.96
N PRO A 5 22.09 -0.42 33.24
CA PRO A 5 22.78 -0.11 32.01
C PRO A 5 21.76 0.23 30.90
N ASP A 6 21.82 1.46 30.41
CA ASP A 6 21.23 1.92 29.16
C ASP A 6 21.95 1.23 27.99
N SER A 7 21.50 0.03 27.62
CA SER A 7 21.83 -0.58 26.34
C SER A 7 20.53 -0.92 25.61
N LEU A 8 19.85 0.11 25.13
CA LEU A 8 19.01 -0.03 23.94
C LEU A 8 19.95 -0.16 22.74
N ASP A 9 20.57 -1.34 22.61
CA ASP A 9 21.09 -1.79 21.32
C ASP A 9 19.90 -1.80 20.37
N SER A 10 19.84 -0.78 19.52
CA SER A 10 18.97 -0.76 18.36
C SER A 10 19.36 -1.95 17.50
N ASP A 11 18.62 -3.05 17.64
CA ASP A 11 18.71 -4.16 16.72
C ASP A 11 18.64 -3.58 15.29
N PRO A 12 19.68 -3.79 14.46
CA PRO A 12 19.61 -3.37 13.08
C PRO A 12 18.41 -4.07 12.47
N ILE A 13 17.49 -3.29 11.89
CA ILE A 13 16.35 -3.80 11.12
C ILE A 13 16.95 -4.76 10.10
N LYS A 14 16.89 -6.06 10.42
CA LYS A 14 17.28 -7.11 9.50
C LYS A 14 16.31 -6.94 8.34
N SER A 15 16.84 -6.51 7.21
CA SER A 15 16.23 -6.66 5.89
C SER A 15 15.95 -8.16 5.70
N GLY A 16 14.82 -8.61 6.23
CA GLY A 16 14.29 -9.93 5.99
C GLY A 16 14.16 -10.06 4.48
N LYS A 17 14.59 -11.18 3.92
CA LYS A 17 14.08 -11.57 2.61
C LYS A 17 12.59 -11.79 2.82
N ASP A 18 11.80 -10.77 2.49
CA ASP A 18 10.40 -10.69 2.90
C ASP A 18 9.61 -11.86 2.34
N LYS A 19 9.09 -12.68 3.26
CA LYS A 19 8.01 -13.60 2.93
C LYS A 19 6.86 -12.73 2.41
N PRO A 20 6.21 -13.08 1.28
CA PRO A 20 5.15 -12.25 0.74
C PRO A 20 4.07 -12.03 1.81
N ALA A 21 3.60 -10.79 1.93
CA ALA A 21 2.63 -10.41 2.96
C ALA A 21 1.32 -11.23 2.90
N TYR A 22 1.06 -11.84 1.74
CA TYR A 22 -0.07 -12.72 1.43
C TYR A 22 0.45 -13.99 0.74
N ASN A 23 -0.13 -15.14 1.07
CA ASN A 23 -0.03 -16.34 0.24
C ASN A 23 -1.31 -16.46 -0.60
N ASP A 24 -1.24 -17.03 -1.80
CA ASP A 24 -2.43 -17.23 -2.64
C ASP A 24 -3.49 -18.12 -1.96
N GLU A 25 -3.08 -18.97 -1.01
CA GLU A 25 -3.98 -19.78 -0.19
C GLU A 25 -4.89 -18.93 0.72
N ASP A 26 -4.46 -17.73 1.11
CA ASP A 26 -5.19 -16.81 1.98
C ASP A 26 -6.25 -15.99 1.21
N LEU A 27 -6.17 -16.01 -0.13
CA LEU A 27 -7.01 -15.22 -1.03
C LEU A 27 -8.16 -16.06 -1.61
N ILE A 28 -9.20 -15.39 -2.11
CA ILE A 28 -10.37 -16.06 -2.66
C ILE A 28 -10.08 -16.70 -4.03
N CYS A 29 -9.09 -16.16 -4.73
CA CYS A 29 -8.51 -16.65 -5.97
C CYS A 29 -7.06 -16.16 -6.07
N GLU A 30 -6.34 -16.57 -7.11
CA GLU A 30 -4.93 -16.19 -7.31
C GLU A 30 -4.75 -14.66 -7.32
N SER A 31 -3.69 -14.17 -6.67
CA SER A 31 -3.35 -12.75 -6.56
C SER A 31 -3.29 -12.04 -7.92
N SER A 32 -2.76 -12.71 -8.95
CA SER A 32 -2.66 -12.21 -10.33
C SER A 32 -4.03 -11.94 -10.98
N GLN A 33 -5.08 -12.65 -10.55
CA GLN A 33 -6.45 -12.44 -11.02
C GLN A 33 -7.12 -11.25 -10.31
N ILE A 34 -6.65 -10.91 -9.11
CA ILE A 34 -7.17 -9.79 -8.31
C ILE A 34 -6.48 -8.49 -8.74
N PHE A 35 -5.16 -8.51 -8.92
CA PHE A 35 -4.39 -7.32 -9.28
C PHE A 35 -3.29 -7.66 -10.28
N ASP A 36 -3.34 -7.02 -11.46
CA ASP A 36 -2.35 -7.21 -12.52
C ASP A 36 -1.09 -6.38 -12.22
N GLN A 37 -0.19 -6.97 -11.43
CA GLN A 37 1.08 -6.37 -11.06
C GLN A 37 1.98 -6.11 -12.28
N ASN A 38 1.82 -6.88 -13.36
CA ASN A 38 2.65 -6.73 -14.56
C ASN A 38 2.33 -5.42 -15.28
N LYS A 39 1.04 -5.06 -15.42
CA LYS A 39 0.66 -3.75 -15.97
C LYS A 39 1.27 -2.58 -15.20
N VAL A 40 1.28 -2.68 -13.88
CA VAL A 40 1.87 -1.66 -13.01
C VAL A 40 3.39 -1.61 -13.17
N ASN A 41 4.06 -2.76 -13.22
CA ASN A 41 5.51 -2.81 -13.44
C ASN A 41 5.90 -2.25 -14.81
N VAL A 42 5.13 -2.53 -15.87
CA VAL A 42 5.32 -1.93 -17.20
C VAL A 42 5.17 -0.41 -17.14
N PHE A 43 4.15 0.09 -16.44
CA PHE A 43 3.97 1.53 -16.25
C PHE A 43 5.20 2.18 -15.57
N PHE A 44 5.73 1.55 -14.52
CA PHE A 44 6.91 2.04 -13.82
C PHE A 44 8.19 1.97 -14.64
N ASN A 45 8.39 0.91 -15.45
CA ASN A 45 9.56 0.77 -16.30
C ASN A 45 9.66 1.87 -17.37
N LEU A 46 8.51 2.38 -17.83
CA LEU A 46 8.47 3.49 -18.78
C LEU A 46 8.78 4.86 -18.13
N LYS A 47 8.92 4.92 -16.80
CA LYS A 47 9.16 6.16 -16.01
C LYS A 47 8.22 7.31 -16.37
N VAL A 48 6.97 6.99 -16.71
CA VAL A 48 5.96 8.00 -17.08
C VAL A 48 5.58 8.80 -15.83
N GLY A 49 5.97 10.07 -15.78
CA GLY A 49 5.70 10.98 -14.65
C GLY A 49 4.26 11.52 -14.57
N GLU A 50 3.36 11.02 -15.42
CA GLU A 50 1.99 11.51 -15.50
C GLU A 50 1.09 10.85 -14.47
N ARG A 51 0.83 11.57 -13.37
CA ARG A 51 -0.09 11.16 -12.29
C ARG A 51 -1.45 10.69 -12.83
N GLY A 52 -2.01 11.40 -13.81
CA GLY A 52 -3.32 11.10 -14.37
C GLY A 52 -3.40 9.69 -14.96
N LYS A 53 -2.36 9.27 -15.70
CA LYS A 53 -2.29 7.92 -16.28
C LYS A 53 -2.21 6.83 -15.23
N LEU A 54 -1.41 7.04 -14.17
CA LEU A 54 -1.36 6.10 -13.05
C LEU A 54 -2.72 5.98 -12.36
N VAL A 55 -3.35 7.10 -12.03
CA VAL A 55 -4.65 7.10 -11.35
C VAL A 55 -5.70 6.37 -12.20
N SER A 56 -5.75 6.63 -13.50
CA SER A 56 -6.63 5.90 -14.42
C SER A 56 -6.36 4.39 -14.44
N LEU A 57 -5.09 3.98 -14.50
CA LEU A 57 -4.70 2.57 -14.47
C LEU A 57 -5.10 1.91 -13.15
N LEU A 58 -4.79 2.54 -12.01
CA LEU A 58 -5.10 1.98 -10.69
C LEU A 58 -6.62 1.93 -10.43
N LYS A 59 -7.41 2.87 -10.96
CA LYS A 59 -8.88 2.78 -10.95
C LYS A 59 -9.39 1.58 -11.74
N GLU A 60 -8.86 1.35 -12.95
CA GLU A 60 -9.21 0.18 -13.76
C GLU A 60 -8.91 -1.12 -13.00
N LEU A 61 -7.71 -1.23 -12.43
CA LEU A 61 -7.28 -2.41 -11.68
C LEU A 61 -8.11 -2.61 -10.40
N LYS A 62 -8.42 -1.54 -9.66
CA LYS A 62 -9.31 -1.58 -8.50
C LYS A 62 -10.67 -2.15 -8.89
N SER A 63 -11.30 -1.61 -9.94
CA SER A 63 -12.62 -2.08 -10.40
C SER A 63 -12.59 -3.55 -10.79
N LYS A 64 -11.61 -3.96 -11.60
CA LYS A 64 -11.47 -5.36 -12.05
C LYS A 64 -11.22 -6.32 -10.90
N GLY A 65 -10.37 -5.94 -9.94
CA GLY A 65 -10.11 -6.72 -8.73
C GLY A 65 -11.37 -6.88 -7.88
N PHE A 66 -12.11 -5.78 -7.66
CA PHE A 66 -13.39 -5.80 -6.95
C PHE A 66 -14.41 -6.74 -7.61
N ASP A 67 -14.57 -6.63 -8.93
CA ASP A 67 -15.49 -7.47 -9.70
C ASP A 67 -15.10 -8.95 -9.61
N ARG A 68 -13.80 -9.24 -9.69
CA ARG A 68 -13.27 -10.61 -9.57
C ARG A 68 -13.52 -11.21 -8.20
N ILE A 69 -13.21 -10.49 -7.12
CA ILE A 69 -13.45 -10.93 -5.74
C ILE A 69 -14.95 -11.16 -5.51
N SER A 70 -15.78 -10.20 -5.94
CA SER A 70 -17.25 -10.29 -5.83
C SER A 70 -17.81 -11.49 -6.59
N PHE A 71 -17.29 -11.75 -7.80
CA PHE A 71 -17.67 -12.92 -8.59
C PHE A 71 -17.38 -14.23 -7.87
N GLU A 72 -16.16 -14.40 -7.35
CA GLU A 72 -15.78 -15.65 -6.66
C GLU A 72 -16.51 -15.83 -5.33
N LEU A 73 -16.80 -14.74 -4.62
CA LEU A 73 -17.60 -14.79 -3.39
C LEU A 73 -19.05 -15.19 -3.67
N ARG A 74 -19.67 -14.68 -4.73
CA ARG A 74 -21.02 -15.11 -5.15
C ARG A 74 -21.07 -16.60 -5.50
N LYS A 75 -20.02 -17.11 -6.15
CA LYS A 75 -19.89 -18.54 -6.48
C LYS A 75 -19.66 -19.40 -5.23
N ASN A 76 -18.96 -18.88 -4.22
CA ASN A 76 -18.61 -19.60 -3.00
C ASN A 76 -18.89 -18.76 -1.73
N PRO A 77 -20.16 -18.59 -1.31
CA PRO A 77 -20.52 -17.67 -0.22
C PRO A 77 -19.84 -17.96 1.11
N LEU A 78 -19.47 -19.22 1.37
CA LEU A 78 -18.78 -19.65 2.60
C LEU A 78 -17.31 -19.21 2.67
N LYS A 79 -16.75 -18.64 1.59
CA LYS A 79 -15.36 -18.15 1.52
C LYS A 79 -15.22 -16.67 1.92
N ALA A 80 -16.15 -16.14 2.71
CA ALA A 80 -16.16 -14.72 3.12
C ALA A 80 -14.84 -14.23 3.73
N ARG A 81 -14.19 -15.03 4.59
CA ARG A 81 -12.88 -14.68 5.17
C ARG A 81 -11.81 -14.45 4.11
N LYS A 82 -11.76 -15.31 3.09
CA LYS A 82 -10.81 -15.17 1.97
C LYS A 82 -11.13 -13.94 1.11
N ALA A 83 -12.41 -13.62 0.93
CA ALA A 83 -12.82 -12.39 0.24
C ALA A 83 -12.36 -11.13 0.98
N ILE A 84 -12.55 -11.09 2.30
CA ILE A 84 -12.12 -9.99 3.16
C ILE A 84 -10.59 -9.77 3.04
N SER A 85 -9.79 -10.84 3.15
CA SER A 85 -8.34 -10.78 2.92
C SER A 85 -7.99 -10.32 1.51
N SER A 86 -8.78 -10.72 0.50
CA SER A 86 -8.56 -10.34 -0.90
C SER A 86 -8.82 -8.85 -1.16
N TYR A 87 -9.81 -8.26 -0.49
CA TYR A 87 -10.04 -6.83 -0.55
C TYR A 87 -8.88 -6.07 0.11
N ALA A 88 -8.41 -6.53 1.29
CA ALA A 88 -7.25 -5.92 1.95
C ALA A 88 -5.98 -6.01 1.07
N PHE A 89 -5.75 -7.17 0.43
CA PHE A 89 -4.68 -7.37 -0.54
C PHE A 89 -4.75 -6.39 -1.71
N LEU A 90 -5.94 -6.24 -2.32
CA LEU A 90 -6.15 -5.29 -3.41
C LEU A 90 -5.81 -3.86 -2.98
N THR A 91 -6.24 -3.44 -1.78
CA THR A 91 -5.89 -2.14 -1.23
C THR A 91 -4.39 -2.00 -0.99
N ASP A 92 -3.70 -3.01 -0.45
CA ASP A 92 -2.24 -3.01 -0.30
C ASP A 92 -1.53 -2.78 -1.63
N CYS A 93 -1.97 -3.45 -2.69
CA CYS A 93 -1.41 -3.26 -4.04
C CYS A 93 -1.59 -1.81 -4.53
N LEU A 94 -2.79 -1.23 -4.34
CA LEU A 94 -3.06 0.17 -4.70
C LEU A 94 -2.21 1.13 -3.88
N VAL A 95 -2.11 0.91 -2.57
CA VAL A 95 -1.38 1.78 -1.65
C VAL A 95 0.12 1.76 -1.95
N THR A 96 0.66 0.55 -2.12
CA THR A 96 2.08 0.34 -2.44
C THR A 96 2.43 0.90 -3.82
N SER A 97 1.53 0.78 -4.81
CA SER A 97 1.75 1.36 -6.14
C SER A 97 1.78 2.89 -6.09
N ALA A 98 0.86 3.51 -5.37
CA ALA A 98 0.86 4.97 -5.18
C ALA A 98 2.09 5.46 -4.42
N TRP A 99 2.51 4.73 -3.37
CA TRP A 99 3.75 4.99 -2.64
C TRP A 99 4.96 4.97 -3.57
N LYS A 100 5.12 3.87 -4.32
CA LYS A 100 6.22 3.67 -5.27
C LYS A 100 6.28 4.78 -6.32
N PHE A 101 5.14 5.20 -6.86
CA PHE A 101 5.09 6.31 -7.80
C PHE A 101 5.56 7.63 -7.17
N ALA A 102 5.12 7.92 -5.95
CA ALA A 102 5.51 9.14 -5.26
C ALA A 102 7.02 9.17 -4.97
N THR A 103 7.58 8.06 -4.47
CA THR A 103 8.98 7.98 -4.05
C THR A 103 9.97 7.79 -5.21
N GLU A 104 9.62 7.02 -6.23
CA GLU A 104 10.57 6.66 -7.30
C GLU A 104 10.46 7.54 -8.54
N ILE A 105 9.27 8.12 -8.80
CA ILE A 105 9.01 8.87 -10.03
C ILE A 105 8.80 10.36 -9.75
N GLN A 106 7.87 10.74 -8.87
CA GLN A 106 7.61 12.15 -8.62
C GLN A 106 8.70 12.84 -7.81
N PHE A 107 9.26 12.14 -6.82
CA PHE A 107 10.20 12.70 -5.87
C PHE A 107 11.34 11.73 -5.53
N PRO A 108 12.18 11.38 -6.53
CA PRO A 108 13.34 10.56 -6.26
C PRO A 108 14.31 11.30 -5.33
N SER A 109 14.43 10.85 -4.09
CA SER A 109 15.47 11.32 -3.16
C SER A 109 16.70 10.42 -3.28
N HIS A 110 17.80 10.96 -3.80
CA HIS A 110 19.05 10.23 -4.01
C HIS A 110 19.89 10.13 -2.73
N ASN A 111 19.60 10.98 -1.74
CA ASN A 111 20.23 10.96 -0.42
C ASN A 111 19.22 11.44 0.64
N PRO A 112 18.24 10.60 1.01
CA PRO A 112 17.15 11.01 1.87
C PRO A 112 17.68 11.42 3.25
N THR A 113 17.35 12.65 3.65
CA THR A 113 17.68 13.13 5.00
C THR A 113 16.70 12.59 6.04
N GLU A 114 17.07 12.56 7.32
CA GLU A 114 16.15 12.16 8.40
C GLU A 114 14.85 12.97 8.40
N ALA A 115 14.87 14.21 7.90
CA ALA A 115 13.70 15.09 7.78
C ALA A 115 12.77 14.77 6.60
N GLU A 116 13.18 13.86 5.72
CA GLU A 116 12.44 13.41 4.52
C GLU A 116 11.77 12.06 4.69
N LYS A 117 12.03 11.38 5.82
CA LYS A 117 11.39 10.11 6.13
C LYS A 117 9.88 10.30 6.24
N LEU A 118 9.13 9.43 5.60
CA LEU A 118 7.69 9.37 5.68
C LEU A 118 7.31 7.90 5.82
N SER A 119 6.44 7.60 6.78
CA SER A 119 5.88 6.26 6.95
C SER A 119 4.37 6.32 6.75
N ILE A 120 3.83 5.30 6.08
CA ILE A 120 2.38 5.07 5.95
C ILE A 120 2.02 3.89 6.83
N ILE A 121 1.01 4.06 7.67
CA ILE A 121 0.47 3.02 8.54
C ILE A 121 -1.01 2.85 8.20
N SER A 122 -1.40 1.63 7.85
CA SER A 122 -2.80 1.27 7.71
C SER A 122 -3.46 1.17 9.09
N VAL A 123 -4.64 1.76 9.24
CA VAL A 123 -5.42 1.69 10.48
C VAL A 123 -6.80 1.08 10.21
N GLY A 124 -7.60 0.91 11.27
CA GLY A 124 -8.96 0.37 11.14
C GLY A 124 -9.00 -1.09 10.66
N GLY A 125 -10.07 -1.44 9.93
CA GLY A 125 -10.26 -2.79 9.38
C GLY A 125 -9.22 -3.17 8.32
N TYR A 126 -8.72 -2.20 7.56
CA TYR A 126 -7.65 -2.40 6.60
C TYR A 126 -6.34 -2.83 7.29
N GLY A 127 -5.94 -2.14 8.38
CA GLY A 127 -4.76 -2.52 9.15
C GLY A 127 -4.81 -3.93 9.75
N ARG A 128 -6.01 -4.45 10.04
CA ARG A 128 -6.22 -5.83 10.53
C ARG A 128 -6.44 -6.85 9.42
N ARG A 129 -6.45 -6.46 8.15
CA ARG A 129 -6.85 -7.29 7.00
C ARG A 129 -8.29 -7.82 7.12
N GLU A 130 -9.15 -7.08 7.79
CA GLU A 130 -10.57 -7.38 8.02
C GLU A 130 -11.47 -6.36 7.30
N MET A 131 -11.10 -5.95 6.10
CA MET A 131 -11.78 -4.88 5.37
C MET A 131 -13.12 -5.36 4.76
N ALA A 132 -14.21 -4.65 5.04
CA ALA A 132 -15.48 -4.92 4.38
C ALA A 132 -15.48 -4.36 2.94
N PRO A 133 -16.31 -4.91 2.04
CA PRO A 133 -16.46 -4.34 0.70
C PRO A 133 -16.89 -2.87 0.79
N PHE A 134 -16.27 -2.02 -0.02
CA PHE A 134 -16.55 -0.56 -0.08
C PHE A 134 -16.24 0.22 1.20
N SER A 135 -15.51 -0.36 2.17
CA SER A 135 -15.02 0.40 3.33
C SER A 135 -14.04 1.49 2.92
N ASP A 136 -14.09 2.60 3.65
CA ASP A 136 -13.06 3.64 3.58
C ASP A 136 -11.69 3.08 4.00
N VAL A 137 -10.65 3.62 3.39
CA VAL A 137 -9.27 3.23 3.65
C VAL A 137 -8.60 4.30 4.51
N ASP A 138 -8.47 4.01 5.80
CA ASP A 138 -7.83 4.91 6.74
C ASP A 138 -6.30 4.71 6.74
N LEU A 139 -5.58 5.79 6.46
CA LEU A 139 -4.11 5.84 6.44
C LEU A 139 -3.60 6.90 7.41
N LEU A 140 -2.69 6.50 8.29
CA LEU A 140 -1.92 7.39 9.15
C LEU A 140 -0.56 7.65 8.52
N PHE A 141 -0.19 8.93 8.39
CA PHE A 141 1.13 9.34 7.91
C PHE A 141 1.98 9.81 9.09
N LEU A 142 3.19 9.25 9.23
CA LEU A 142 4.16 9.68 10.22
C LEU A 142 5.32 10.41 9.55
N THR A 143 5.61 11.62 10.04
CA THR A 143 6.75 12.43 9.61
C THR A 143 7.61 12.85 10.80
N PRO A 144 8.92 13.04 10.60
CA PRO A 144 9.80 13.68 11.57
C PRO A 144 9.28 15.05 12.01
N TYR A 145 9.61 15.44 13.24
CA TYR A 145 9.15 16.69 13.86
C TYR A 145 9.49 17.96 13.06
N LYS A 146 10.62 17.99 12.33
CA LYS A 146 10.99 19.14 11.47
C LYS A 146 10.33 19.01 10.10
N MET A 147 9.14 19.58 9.96
CA MET A 147 8.18 19.33 8.88
C MET A 147 8.45 20.04 7.52
N THR A 148 9.68 20.39 7.13
CA THR A 148 9.85 21.26 5.94
C THR A 148 9.78 20.53 4.59
N LEU A 149 10.19 19.26 4.49
CA LEU A 149 10.17 18.51 3.22
C LEU A 149 9.10 17.40 3.16
N GLY A 150 8.83 16.70 4.27
CA GLY A 150 7.79 15.66 4.35
C GLY A 150 6.36 16.14 3.99
N GLN A 151 6.03 17.42 4.23
CA GLN A 151 4.71 17.99 3.92
C GLN A 151 4.37 17.97 2.42
N LYS A 152 5.33 18.26 1.55
CA LYS A 152 5.10 18.29 0.09
C LYS A 152 4.78 16.90 -0.46
N MET A 153 5.47 15.89 0.05
CA MET A 153 5.25 14.49 -0.30
C MET A 153 3.89 14.01 0.22
N LEU A 154 3.55 14.34 1.48
CA LEU A 154 2.26 14.03 2.10
C LEU A 154 1.07 14.59 1.30
N LEU A 155 1.10 15.88 0.95
CA LEU A 155 0.01 16.52 0.21
C LEU A 155 -0.23 15.85 -1.16
N LYS A 156 0.83 15.44 -1.84
CA LYS A 156 0.72 14.79 -3.15
C LYS A 156 0.33 13.33 -3.06
N LEU A 157 0.81 12.60 -2.05
CA LEU A 157 0.33 11.24 -1.75
C LEU A 157 -1.15 11.26 -1.44
N SER A 158 -1.60 12.17 -0.57
CA SER A 158 -3.02 12.37 -0.26
C SER A 158 -3.84 12.62 -1.53
N SER A 159 -3.34 13.44 -2.47
CA SER A 159 -4.00 13.68 -3.76
C SER A 159 -4.06 12.43 -4.66
N ILE A 160 -3.00 11.62 -4.70
CA ILE A 160 -2.99 10.36 -5.46
C ILE A 160 -3.99 9.37 -4.84
N PHE A 161 -3.96 9.20 -3.51
CA PHE A 161 -4.86 8.31 -2.79
C PHE A 161 -6.31 8.71 -2.94
N SER A 162 -6.63 10.00 -2.78
CA SER A 162 -7.98 10.53 -3.01
C SER A 162 -8.47 10.24 -4.43
N GLY A 163 -7.56 10.27 -5.40
CA GLY A 163 -7.87 9.92 -6.78
C GLY A 163 -8.13 8.44 -7.04
N ILE A 164 -7.78 7.51 -6.14
CA ILE A 164 -7.86 6.05 -6.37
C ILE A 164 -8.83 5.37 -5.39
N LEU A 165 -8.80 5.78 -4.12
CA LEU A 165 -9.47 5.11 -3.01
C LEU A 165 -10.92 5.59 -2.82
N ASN A 166 -11.23 6.84 -3.21
CA ASN A 166 -12.60 7.36 -3.29
C ASN A 166 -13.30 6.99 -4.60
#